data_AF-A0A965TWJ9-F1
#
_entry.id   AF-A0A965TWJ9-F1
#
_cell.length_a   1.000
_cell.length_b   1.000
_cell.length_c   1.000
_cell.angle_alpha   90.00
_cell.angle_beta   90.00
_cell.angle_gamma   90.00
#
_symmetry.space_group_name_H-M   'P 1'
#
loop_
_entity.id
_entity.type
_entity.pdbx_description
1 polymer ?
#
loop_
_entity_poly.entity_id
_entity_poly.type
_entity_poly.pdbx_seq_one_letter_code
_entity_poly.pdbx_strand_id
1 'polypeptide(L)'
;MLGTFSLTVTSQYKLNFMDKITVINSSAPHSEVLKVISVDDKIISKTIYPIDDILEIFLFEGPNNKLKLLQKGVDYTFTQNEITYLTLDSEKYVSVSYLHQLQYNVLDLNHDVRNTINLDTSSREKSIEMPISAIARRSHVIIGDYSLPGNDLFNNSYK
;
A
#
# COMPACT_ATOMS: atom_id res chain seq x y z
N MET A 1 -7.84 -16.15 -2.34
CA MET A 1 -7.75 -15.89 -3.79
C MET A 1 -6.41 -15.21 -4.05
N LEU A 2 -5.44 -15.89 -4.70
CA LEU A 2 -4.15 -15.29 -5.03
C LEU A 2 -4.35 -14.31 -6.20
N GLY A 3 -4.32 -13.00 -5.92
CA GLY A 3 -4.45 -11.96 -6.94
C GLY A 3 -3.11 -11.72 -7.63
N THR A 4 -2.92 -12.31 -8.80
CA THR A 4 -1.80 -12.04 -9.71
C THR A 4 -2.34 -11.32 -10.94
N PHE A 5 -1.65 -10.31 -11.44
CA PHE A 5 -1.99 -9.66 -12.70
C PHE A 5 -0.74 -9.43 -13.55
N SER A 6 -0.93 -9.46 -14.88
CA SER A 6 0.12 -9.10 -15.83
C SER A 6 0.02 -7.60 -16.12
N LEU A 7 1.16 -6.92 -16.05
CA LEU A 7 1.30 -5.51 -16.36
C LEU A 7 2.17 -5.36 -17.59
N THR A 8 1.77 -4.49 -18.52
CA THR A 8 2.64 -4.04 -19.61
C THR A 8 2.76 -2.52 -19.53
N VAL A 9 3.99 -2.02 -19.47
CA VAL A 9 4.27 -0.58 -19.36
C VAL A 9 5.09 -0.12 -20.55
N THR A 10 4.80 1.10 -21.02
CA THR A 10 5.58 1.77 -22.07
C THR A 10 7.02 2.01 -21.60
N SER A 11 7.97 1.99 -22.52
CA SER A 11 9.41 2.09 -22.22
C SER A 11 9.86 3.33 -21.44
N GLN A 12 9.01 4.37 -21.37
CA GLN A 12 9.26 5.57 -20.57
C GLN A 12 9.42 5.29 -19.07
N TYR A 13 8.86 4.19 -18.57
CA TYR A 13 8.94 3.82 -17.16
C TYR A 13 9.85 2.61 -16.96
N LYS A 14 10.71 2.68 -15.95
CA LYS A 14 11.57 1.57 -15.52
C LYS A 14 10.85 0.80 -14.42
N LEU A 15 10.65 -0.49 -14.63
CA LEU A 15 10.16 -1.43 -13.62
C LEU A 15 11.30 -2.36 -13.21
N ASN A 16 11.45 -2.56 -11.91
CA ASN A 16 12.38 -3.50 -11.30
C ASN A 16 11.64 -4.56 -10.49
N PHE A 17 12.37 -5.63 -10.18
CA PHE A 17 11.91 -6.66 -9.26
C PHE A 17 11.60 -6.05 -7.88
N MET A 18 10.46 -6.45 -7.30
CA MET A 18 9.90 -5.95 -6.04
C MET A 18 9.44 -4.48 -6.03
N ASP A 19 9.37 -3.81 -7.18
CA ASP A 19 8.74 -2.50 -7.25
C ASP A 19 7.25 -2.59 -6.85
N LYS A 20 6.81 -1.61 -6.05
CA LYS A 20 5.43 -1.50 -5.57
C LYS A 20 4.60 -0.68 -6.53
N ILE A 21 3.56 -1.29 -7.08
CA ILE A 21 2.60 -0.68 -7.99
C ILE A 21 1.29 -0.45 -7.22
N THR A 22 0.82 0.79 -7.24
CA THR A 22 -0.49 1.16 -6.69
C THR A 22 -1.46 1.42 -7.84
N VAL A 23 -2.60 0.76 -7.84
CA VAL A 23 -3.62 0.94 -8.86
C VAL A 23 -4.56 2.07 -8.45
N ILE A 24 -4.38 3.23 -9.09
CA ILE A 24 -5.22 4.43 -8.88
C ILE A 24 -6.66 4.13 -9.33
N ASN A 25 -7.66 4.72 -8.65
CA ASN A 25 -9.09 4.52 -8.90
C ASN A 25 -9.60 3.09 -8.67
N SER A 26 -8.87 2.31 -7.87
CA SER A 26 -9.35 1.04 -7.35
C SER A 26 -9.32 1.09 -5.84
N SER A 27 -10.41 0.70 -5.19
CA SER A 27 -10.49 0.63 -3.74
C SER A 27 -10.99 -0.74 -3.33
N ALA A 28 -10.35 -1.34 -2.33
CA ALA A 28 -10.75 -2.62 -1.77
C ALA A 28 -10.93 -2.49 -0.25
N PRO A 29 -11.95 -3.16 0.33
CA PRO A 29 -12.08 -3.21 1.77
C PRO A 29 -10.97 -4.07 2.38
N HIS A 30 -10.45 -3.60 3.50
CA HIS A 30 -9.57 -4.35 4.40
C HIS A 30 -10.05 -4.18 5.83
N SER A 31 -9.84 -5.23 6.64
CA SER A 31 -10.20 -5.22 8.05
C SER A 31 -9.03 -5.78 8.83
N GLU A 32 -8.63 -5.07 9.87
CA GLU A 32 -7.53 -5.44 10.75
C GLU A 32 -7.80 -5.02 12.20
N VAL A 33 -7.18 -5.74 13.13
CA VAL A 33 -7.24 -5.41 14.55
C VAL A 33 -5.94 -4.73 14.93
N LEU A 34 -6.03 -3.46 15.33
CA LEU A 34 -4.89 -2.63 15.67
C LEU A 34 -4.81 -2.42 17.18
N LYS A 35 -3.57 -2.36 17.68
CA LYS A 35 -3.28 -1.89 19.03
C LYS A 35 -3.20 -0.37 19.04
N VAL A 36 -3.83 0.25 20.02
CA VAL A 36 -3.74 1.68 20.27
C VAL A 36 -2.49 1.96 21.11
N ILE A 37 -1.60 2.80 20.60
CA ILE A 37 -0.33 3.17 21.24
C ILE A 37 -0.29 4.67 21.51
N SER A 38 0.44 5.09 22.55
CA SER A 38 0.72 6.50 22.80
C SER A 38 2.11 6.85 22.25
N VAL A 39 2.19 7.84 21.38
CA VAL A 39 3.43 8.37 20.79
C VAL A 39 3.34 9.89 20.85
N ASP A 40 4.32 10.54 21.49
CA ASP A 40 4.41 12.00 21.60
C ASP A 40 3.10 12.69 22.07
N ASP A 41 2.51 12.17 23.16
CA ASP A 41 1.22 12.60 23.73
C ASP A 41 0.00 12.45 22.79
N LYS A 42 0.16 11.75 21.67
CA LYS A 42 -0.93 11.38 20.76
C LYS A 42 -1.21 9.90 20.83
N ILE A 43 -2.50 9.58 20.81
CA ILE A 43 -2.97 8.20 20.88
C ILE A 43 -3.27 7.76 19.45
N ILE A 44 -2.46 6.85 18.92
CA ILE A 44 -2.46 6.50 17.50
C ILE A 44 -2.54 4.99 17.27
N SER A 45 -3.03 4.63 16.09
CA SER A 45 -2.88 3.30 15.50
C SER A 45 -2.45 3.45 14.04
N LYS A 46 -1.60 2.54 13.57
CA LYS A 46 -1.12 2.54 12.18
C LYS A 46 -1.69 1.36 11.41
N THR A 47 -2.26 1.65 10.25
CA THR A 47 -2.77 0.65 9.32
C THR A 47 -1.66 0.13 8.41
N ILE A 48 -1.83 -1.11 7.94
CA ILE A 48 -0.93 -1.76 6.97
C ILE A 48 -0.90 -0.98 5.65
N TYR A 49 -2.06 -0.55 5.16
CA TYR A 49 -2.19 0.22 3.93
C TYR A 49 -2.56 1.68 4.22
N PRO A 50 -2.15 2.63 3.36
CA PRO A 50 -2.71 3.97 3.36
C PRO A 50 -4.24 3.92 3.22
N ILE A 51 -4.92 4.71 4.03
CA ILE A 51 -6.38 4.75 4.13
C ILE A 51 -6.92 5.71 3.06
N ASP A 52 -7.79 5.22 2.18
CA ASP A 52 -8.61 6.07 1.30
C ASP A 52 -9.83 6.59 2.05
N ASP A 53 -10.57 5.70 2.70
CA ASP A 53 -11.71 6.04 3.55
C ASP A 53 -11.93 4.98 4.63
N ILE A 54 -12.53 5.39 5.74
CA ILE A 54 -12.80 4.50 6.87
C ILE A 54 -14.28 4.10 6.81
N LEU A 55 -14.52 2.79 6.76
CA LEU A 55 -15.88 2.25 6.78
C LEU A 55 -16.41 2.30 8.21
N GLU A 56 -15.74 1.60 9.12
CA GLU A 56 -16.18 1.44 10.50
C GLU A 56 -14.97 1.21 11.41
N ILE A 57 -15.02 1.77 12.63
CA ILE A 57 -14.06 1.47 13.70
C ILE A 57 -14.83 1.05 14.94
N PHE A 58 -14.48 -0.13 15.47
CA PHE A 58 -15.06 -0.69 16.68
C PHE A 58 -14.02 -0.76 17.79
N LEU A 59 -14.32 -0.15 18.93
CA LEU A 59 -13.55 -0.28 20.16
C LEU A 59 -14.01 -1.51 20.94
N PHE A 60 -13.04 -2.34 21.34
CA PHE A 60 -13.27 -3.45 22.24
C PHE A 60 -13.15 -2.99 23.71
N GLU A 61 -14.27 -2.95 24.42
CA GLU A 61 -14.32 -2.54 25.84
C GLU A 61 -14.21 -3.73 26.80
N GLY A 62 -14.56 -4.95 26.37
CA GLY A 62 -14.48 -6.16 27.17
C GLY A 62 -15.37 -7.29 26.63
N PRO A 63 -15.23 -8.52 27.15
CA PRO A 63 -15.92 -9.70 26.61
C PRO A 63 -17.45 -9.68 26.78
N ASN A 64 -17.94 -8.98 27.80
CA ASN A 64 -19.38 -8.89 28.11
C ASN A 64 -20.01 -7.59 27.59
N ASN A 65 -19.21 -6.70 27.02
CA ASN A 65 -19.66 -5.40 26.52
C ASN A 65 -19.76 -5.45 25.00
N LYS A 66 -20.76 -4.75 24.45
CA LYS A 66 -20.89 -4.61 23.00
C LYS A 66 -19.74 -3.75 22.46
N LEU A 67 -19.32 -4.02 21.23
CA LEU A 67 -18.37 -3.19 20.52
C LEU A 67 -18.92 -1.77 20.37
N LYS A 68 -18.12 -0.78 20.74
CA LYS A 68 -18.49 0.64 20.60
C LYS A 68 -18.04 1.15 19.24
N LEU A 69 -18.98 1.63 18.42
CA LEU A 69 -18.68 2.29 17.17
C LEU A 69 -18.11 3.68 17.45
N LEU A 70 -16.96 4.01 16.86
CA LEU A 70 -16.35 5.33 16.96
C LEU A 70 -16.80 6.23 15.81
N GLN A 71 -16.97 7.53 16.08
CA GLN A 71 -17.41 8.52 15.09
C GLN A 71 -16.24 9.39 14.59
N LYS A 72 -16.15 9.55 13.27
CA LYS A 72 -15.16 10.41 12.60
C LYS A 72 -15.34 11.87 13.01
N GLY A 73 -14.27 12.53 13.43
CA GLY A 73 -14.26 13.94 13.87
C GLY A 73 -14.64 14.17 15.33
N VAL A 74 -15.19 13.16 16.02
CA VAL A 74 -15.48 13.21 17.46
C VAL A 74 -14.47 12.36 18.22
N ASP A 75 -14.39 11.07 17.86
CA ASP A 75 -13.54 10.11 18.55
C ASP A 75 -12.18 9.93 17.88
N TYR A 76 -12.12 10.11 16.55
CA TYR A 76 -10.90 9.91 15.80
C TYR A 76 -10.79 10.83 14.58
N THR A 77 -9.55 11.03 14.15
CA THR A 77 -9.16 11.59 12.85
C THR A 77 -8.14 10.66 12.21
N PHE A 78 -7.95 10.74 10.90
CA PHE A 78 -6.91 9.95 10.24
C PHE A 78 -6.17 10.77 9.21
N THR A 79 -4.90 10.45 9.02
CA THR A 79 -4.02 11.02 8.01
C THR A 79 -3.19 9.89 7.43
N GLN A 80 -3.32 9.63 6.13
CA GLN A 80 -2.62 8.55 5.42
C GLN A 80 -2.86 7.17 6.07
N ASN A 81 -1.84 6.59 6.71
CA ASN A 81 -1.90 5.29 7.38
C ASN A 81 -2.02 5.42 8.92
N GLU A 82 -2.18 6.63 9.44
CA GLU A 82 -2.27 6.88 10.88
C GLU A 82 -3.69 7.30 11.26
N ILE A 83 -4.23 6.65 12.28
CA ILE A 83 -5.50 7.00 12.93
C ILE A 83 -5.15 7.59 14.29
N THR A 84 -5.50 8.85 14.51
CA THR A 84 -5.32 9.55 15.79
C THR A 84 -6.64 9.57 16.54
N TYR A 85 -6.63 9.07 17.76
CA TYR A 85 -7.77 9.03 18.67
C TYR A 85 -7.73 10.22 19.64
N LEU A 86 -8.90 10.82 19.86
CA LEU A 86 -9.07 11.99 20.73
C LEU A 86 -9.59 11.60 22.12
N THR A 87 -10.36 10.52 22.20
CA THR A 87 -11.14 10.14 23.39
C THR A 87 -10.78 8.77 23.97
N LEU A 88 -9.79 8.08 23.39
CA LEU A 88 -9.40 6.73 23.82
C LEU A 88 -8.12 6.75 24.65
N ASP A 89 -7.99 5.79 25.57
CA ASP A 89 -6.73 5.51 26.26
C ASP A 89 -5.80 4.60 25.44
N SER A 90 -4.51 4.65 25.76
CA SER A 90 -3.52 3.70 25.22
C SER A 90 -3.79 2.27 25.68
N GLU A 91 -3.26 1.29 24.95
CA GLU A 91 -3.34 -0.16 25.23
C GLU A 91 -4.70 -0.83 24.98
N LYS A 92 -5.64 -0.14 24.32
CA LYS A 92 -6.86 -0.75 23.80
C LYS A 92 -6.62 -1.39 22.43
N TYR A 93 -7.55 -2.27 22.04
CA TYR A 93 -7.60 -2.86 20.71
C TYR A 93 -8.83 -2.35 19.98
N VAL A 94 -8.63 -2.00 18.72
CA VAL A 94 -9.66 -1.47 17.83
C VAL A 94 -9.71 -2.34 16.57
N SER A 95 -10.91 -2.72 16.17
CA SER A 95 -11.14 -3.35 14.86
C SER A 95 -11.44 -2.25 13.87
N VAL A 96 -10.61 -2.11 12.84
CA VAL A 96 -10.72 -1.06 11.84
C VAL A 96 -11.01 -1.68 10.49
N SER A 97 -12.13 -1.27 9.90
CA SER A 97 -12.51 -1.60 8.53
C SER A 97 -12.36 -0.36 7.67
N TYR A 98 -11.54 -0.43 6.63
CA TYR A 98 -11.23 0.71 5.77
C TYR A 98 -11.04 0.31 4.31
N LEU A 99 -11.15 1.30 3.43
CA LEU A 99 -10.84 1.20 2.01
C LEU A 99 -9.39 1.61 1.78
N HIS A 100 -8.69 0.85 0.95
CA HIS A 100 -7.34 1.16 0.50
C HIS A 100 -7.20 0.91 -0.99
N GLN A 101 -6.21 1.57 -1.60
CA GLN A 101 -5.84 1.32 -2.98
C GLN A 101 -5.12 -0.02 -3.10
N LEU A 102 -5.41 -0.75 -4.17
CA LEU A 102 -4.78 -2.03 -4.40
C LEU A 102 -3.29 -1.87 -4.68
N GLN A 103 -2.48 -2.51 -3.84
CA GLN A 103 -1.03 -2.55 -3.97
C GLN A 103 -0.54 -3.93 -4.41
N TYR A 104 0.41 -3.93 -5.33
CA TYR A 104 1.01 -5.12 -5.90
C TYR A 104 2.53 -4.97 -5.99
N ASN A 105 3.25 -6.07 -5.84
CA ASN A 105 4.70 -6.10 -6.00
C ASN A 105 5.03 -6.85 -7.30
N VAL A 106 5.96 -6.31 -8.09
CA VAL A 106 6.50 -6.98 -9.28
C VAL A 106 7.32 -8.19 -8.84
N LEU A 107 6.93 -9.38 -9.28
CA LEU A 107 7.64 -10.63 -8.98
C LEU A 107 8.50 -11.11 -10.13
N ASP A 108 8.10 -10.81 -11.36
CA ASP A 108 8.81 -11.31 -12.53
C ASP A 108 8.80 -10.29 -13.65
N LEU A 109 9.89 -10.25 -14.39
CA LEU A 109 10.17 -9.29 -15.43
C LEU A 109 10.98 -9.99 -16.51
N ASN A 110 10.48 -10.01 -17.75
CA ASN A 110 11.24 -10.59 -18.86
C ASN A 110 12.42 -9.67 -19.19
N HIS A 111 13.64 -10.13 -18.94
CA HIS A 111 14.88 -9.34 -19.08
C HIS A 111 15.57 -9.49 -20.45
N ASP A 112 15.07 -10.34 -21.34
CA ASP A 112 15.94 -10.93 -22.38
C ASP A 112 16.26 -10.04 -23.60
N VAL A 113 15.32 -9.26 -24.14
CA VAL A 113 15.61 -8.36 -25.28
C VAL A 113 14.67 -7.16 -25.24
N ARG A 114 15.20 -5.94 -25.11
CA ARG A 114 14.40 -4.69 -24.98
C ARG A 114 14.68 -3.62 -26.03
N ASN A 115 15.75 -3.80 -26.79
CA ASN A 115 16.17 -2.83 -27.80
C ASN A 115 16.04 -3.47 -29.17
N THR A 116 15.24 -2.84 -30.02
CA THR A 116 15.13 -3.20 -31.43
C THR A 116 15.65 -2.02 -32.25
N ILE A 117 16.42 -2.32 -33.28
CA ILE A 117 16.91 -1.31 -34.23
C ILE A 117 15.88 -1.22 -35.35
N ASN A 118 15.33 -0.03 -35.56
CA ASN A 118 14.50 0.25 -36.73
C ASN A 118 15.31 1.09 -37.73
N LEU A 119 15.30 0.66 -38.98
CA LEU A 119 15.97 1.35 -40.09
C LEU A 119 14.99 2.35 -40.70
N ASP A 120 15.29 3.64 -40.56
CA ASP A 120 14.52 4.67 -41.24
C ASP A 120 14.78 4.60 -42.76
N THR A 121 13.86 5.14 -43.57
CA THR A 121 13.97 5.24 -45.05
C THR A 121 15.22 5.99 -45.54
N SER A 122 15.92 6.69 -44.64
CA SER A 122 17.22 7.36 -44.88
C SER A 122 18.43 6.56 -44.35
N SER A 123 18.31 5.25 -44.12
CA SER A 123 19.38 4.37 -43.61
C SER A 123 20.01 4.82 -42.28
N ARG A 124 19.24 5.56 -41.46
CA ARG A 124 19.63 5.94 -40.10
C ARG A 124 19.02 4.94 -39.13
N GLU A 125 19.86 4.34 -38.29
CA GLU A 125 19.44 3.43 -37.24
C GLU A 125 18.82 4.23 -36.08
N LYS A 126 17.54 3.95 -35.78
CA LYS A 126 16.89 4.46 -34.57
C LYS A 126 16.69 3.29 -33.62
N SER A 127 17.27 3.39 -32.43
CA SER A 127 16.98 2.44 -31.35
C SER A 127 15.58 2.74 -30.82
N ILE A 128 14.71 1.72 -30.85
CA ILE A 128 13.37 1.77 -30.28
C ILE A 128 13.36 0.83 -29.08
N GLU A 129 12.92 1.36 -27.95
CA GLU A 129 12.72 0.59 -26.73
C GLU A 129 11.34 -0.07 -26.78
N MET A 130 11.31 -1.39 -26.55
CA MET A 130 10.08 -2.18 -26.53
C MET A 130 9.34 -2.03 -25.18
N PRO A 131 8.01 -2.20 -25.15
CA PRO A 131 7.26 -2.18 -23.90
C PRO A 131 7.71 -3.30 -22.96
N ILE A 132 7.66 -3.03 -21.66
CA ILE A 132 8.09 -3.96 -20.61
C ILE A 132 6.87 -4.74 -20.13
N SER A 133 6.93 -6.07 -20.20
CA SER A 133 5.92 -6.96 -19.61
C SER A 133 6.42 -7.54 -18.29
N ALA A 134 5.57 -7.47 -17.27
CA ALA A 134 5.85 -7.86 -15.90
C ALA A 134 4.68 -8.66 -15.31
N ILE A 135 4.97 -9.51 -14.33
CA ILE A 135 3.96 -10.20 -13.52
C ILE A 135 4.03 -9.65 -12.10
N ALA A 136 2.90 -9.16 -11.59
CA ALA A 136 2.80 -8.58 -10.26
C ALA A 136 1.76 -9.32 -9.40
N ARG A 137 2.01 -9.39 -8.10
CA ARG A 137 1.17 -10.10 -7.13
C ARG A 137 0.74 -9.19 -5.99
N ARG A 138 -0.50 -9.36 -5.52
CA ARG A 138 -1.10 -8.52 -4.47
C ARG A 138 -0.25 -8.63 -3.19
N SER A 139 0.13 -7.48 -2.65
CA SER A 139 1.07 -7.34 -1.52
C SER A 139 0.45 -7.67 -0.14
N HIS A 140 -0.43 -8.67 -0.07
CA HIS A 140 -1.08 -9.08 1.18
C HIS A 140 -0.16 -9.74 2.21
N VAL A 141 1.12 -9.94 1.89
CA VAL A 141 2.06 -10.68 2.70
C VAL A 141 3.35 -9.87 2.76
N ILE A 142 3.39 -8.89 3.67
CA ILE A 142 4.66 -8.46 4.25
C ILE A 142 4.81 -9.34 5.50
N ILE A 143 5.73 -10.30 5.46
CA ILE A 143 6.17 -11.01 6.68
C ILE A 143 7.22 -10.10 7.31
N GLY A 144 6.78 -9.23 8.23
CA GLY A 144 7.65 -8.31 8.96
C GLY A 144 6.83 -7.33 9.80
N ASP A 145 7.30 -7.06 11.01
CA ASP A 145 6.70 -6.04 11.89
C ASP A 145 6.78 -4.66 11.23
N TYR A 146 5.68 -3.91 11.25
CA TYR A 146 5.66 -2.52 10.83
C TYR A 146 6.56 -1.70 11.74
N SER A 147 7.67 -1.18 11.20
CA SER A 147 8.53 -0.29 11.95
C SER A 147 7.80 1.04 12.19
N LEU A 148 7.47 1.32 13.44
CA LEU A 148 6.61 2.43 13.85
C LEU A 148 7.09 3.85 13.44
N PRO A 149 8.35 4.13 13.05
CA PRO A 149 8.72 5.42 12.47
C PRO A 149 9.05 5.36 10.96
N GLY A 150 8.96 4.20 10.31
CA GLY A 150 9.44 4.02 8.94
C GLY A 150 8.41 4.44 7.90
N ASN A 151 8.77 5.36 7.01
CA ASN A 151 7.97 5.72 5.82
C ASN A 151 7.90 4.59 4.77
N ASP A 152 8.31 3.36 5.10
CA ASP A 152 8.46 2.18 4.23
C ASP A 152 8.99 2.49 2.81
N LEU A 153 9.80 3.55 2.72
CA LEU A 153 10.35 4.07 1.49
C LEU A 153 11.71 3.43 1.33
N PHE A 154 11.75 2.29 0.65
CA PHE A 154 13.00 1.74 0.15
C PHE A 154 13.58 2.69 -0.90
N ASN A 155 14.47 3.58 -0.46
CA ASN A 155 15.18 4.48 -1.35
C ASN A 155 16.31 3.70 -2.06
N ASN A 156 16.05 3.27 -3.30
CA ASN A 156 17.02 2.64 -4.19
C ASN A 156 17.82 3.65 -5.04
N SER A 157 17.90 4.92 -4.63
CA SER A 157 18.74 5.90 -5.32
C SER A 157 20.21 5.64 -5.00
N TYR A 158 20.99 5.24 -6.01
CA TYR A 158 22.45 5.18 -5.92
C TYR A 158 23.05 6.60 -5.95
N LYS A 159 24.18 6.80 -5.26
CA LYS A 159 24.90 8.07 -5.20
C LYS A 159 26.05 8.09 -6.21
#